data_AF-A0A4Q7P0J3-F1
#
_entry.id   AF-A0A4Q7P0J3-F1
#
_cell.length_a   1.000
_cell.length_b   1.000
_cell.length_c   1.000
_cell.angle_alpha   90.00
_cell.angle_beta   90.00
_cell.angle_gamma   90.00
#
_symmetry.space_group_name_H-M   'P 1'
#
loop_
_entity.id
_entity.type
_entity.pdbx_description
1 polymer ?
#
loop_
_entity_poly.entity_id
_entity_poly.type
_entity_poly.pdbx_seq_one_letter_code
_entity_poly.pdbx_strand_id
1 'polypeptide(L)'
;MIATLILKNKKICSLLAAAVVALHIAWDHLDGTVMTHYLLAREDLPGISNWWGLLSIPLLSLLLISISQKLQQIESTAYDLTTLSRGFVFALLFGAGIALLWEFDLAHILRFVIWAPLLLAIFVHIHHPLYLLAFVLGTMFTFGGVLPIGIATVLLLGGLVIWTLFRILFPFLIKKIMAVV
;
A
#
# COMPACT_ATOMS: atom_id res chain seq x y z
N MET A 1 7.08 6.82 -16.58
CA MET A 1 7.21 5.62 -17.43
C MET A 1 6.34 4.47 -16.92
N ILE A 2 6.53 3.98 -15.69
CA ILE A 2 5.69 2.91 -15.10
C ILE A 2 4.27 3.41 -14.76
N ALA A 3 4.15 4.52 -14.03
CA ALA A 3 2.84 5.05 -13.66
C ALA A 3 1.97 5.35 -14.89
N THR A 4 2.57 5.88 -15.97
CA THR A 4 1.90 6.10 -17.24
C THR A 4 1.31 4.81 -17.83
N LEU A 5 2.08 3.71 -17.81
CA LEU A 5 1.62 2.41 -18.30
C LEU A 5 0.46 1.87 -17.46
N ILE A 6 0.57 1.97 -16.12
CA ILE A 6 -0.46 1.53 -15.18
C ILE A 6 -1.76 2.30 -15.42
N LEU A 7 -1.67 3.64 -15.46
CA LEU A 7 -2.83 4.51 -15.66
C LEU A 7 -3.45 4.30 -17.04
N LYS A 8 -2.68 4.08 -18.10
CA LYS A 8 -3.21 3.86 -19.45
C LYS A 8 -3.88 2.48 -19.61
N ASN A 9 -3.39 1.46 -18.90
CA ASN A 9 -3.75 0.07 -19.14
C ASN A 9 -4.43 -0.60 -17.93
N LYS A 10 -5.31 0.10 -17.21
CA LYS A 10 -5.88 -0.37 -15.94
C LYS A 10 -6.49 -1.79 -15.97
N LYS A 11 -7.18 -2.14 -17.06
CA LYS A 11 -7.80 -3.47 -17.24
C LYS A 11 -6.72 -4.55 -17.33
N ILE A 12 -5.67 -4.31 -18.11
CA ILE A 12 -4.54 -5.22 -18.25
C ILE A 12 -3.82 -5.37 -16.91
N CYS A 13 -3.53 -4.27 -16.21
CA CYS A 13 -2.90 -4.33 -14.89
C CYS A 13 -3.75 -5.12 -13.87
N SER A 14 -5.07 -4.94 -13.88
CA SER A 14 -5.96 -5.73 -13.02
C SER A 14 -5.99 -7.21 -13.39
N LEU A 15 -5.94 -7.55 -14.68
CA LEU A 15 -5.87 -8.93 -15.13
C LEU A 15 -4.53 -9.58 -14.76
N LEU A 16 -3.42 -8.83 -14.86
CA LEU A 16 -2.11 -9.28 -14.40
C LEU A 16 -2.11 -9.51 -12.88
N ALA A 17 -2.70 -8.60 -12.10
CA ALA A 17 -2.84 -8.77 -10.66
C ALA A 17 -3.68 -10.01 -10.32
N ALA A 18 -4.80 -10.23 -11.03
CA ALA A 18 -5.60 -11.45 -10.89
C ALA A 18 -4.80 -12.72 -11.22
N ALA A 19 -4.04 -12.70 -12.33
CA ALA A 19 -3.22 -13.83 -12.75
C ALA A 19 -2.12 -14.17 -11.72
N VAL A 20 -1.45 -13.16 -11.17
CA VAL A 20 -0.44 -13.34 -10.12
C VAL A 20 -1.05 -13.99 -8.88
N VAL A 21 -2.20 -13.52 -8.43
CA VAL A 21 -2.90 -14.10 -7.26
C VAL A 21 -3.39 -15.51 -7.54
N ALA A 22 -3.92 -15.76 -8.74
CA ALA A 22 -4.37 -17.09 -9.14
C ALA A 22 -3.21 -18.08 -9.19
N LEU A 23 -2.05 -17.68 -9.70
CA LEU A 23 -0.84 -18.51 -9.70
C LEU A 23 -0.36 -18.81 -8.28
N HIS A 24 -0.37 -17.81 -7.39
CA HIS A 24 0.01 -18.02 -5.99
C HIS A 24 -0.95 -18.98 -5.27
N ILE A 25 -2.25 -18.80 -5.43
CA ILE A 25 -3.24 -19.68 -4.77
C ILE A 25 -3.23 -21.08 -5.39
N ALA A 26 -2.98 -21.19 -6.70
CA ALA A 26 -2.80 -22.49 -7.34
C ALA A 26 -1.57 -23.22 -6.78
N TRP A 27 -0.48 -22.50 -6.54
CA TRP A 27 0.70 -23.05 -5.87
C TRP A 27 0.36 -23.56 -4.46
N ASP A 28 -0.26 -22.72 -3.61
CA ASP A 28 -0.68 -23.10 -2.26
C ASP A 28 -1.63 -24.30 -2.26
N HIS A 29 -2.52 -24.38 -3.25
CA HIS A 29 -3.46 -25.48 -3.38
C HIS A 29 -2.78 -26.80 -3.77
N LEU A 30 -1.75 -26.75 -4.61
CA LEU A 30 -0.94 -27.92 -4.98
C LEU A 30 -0.09 -28.42 -3.79
N ASP A 31 0.36 -27.51 -2.92
CA ASP A 31 1.13 -27.84 -1.71
C ASP A 31 0.26 -28.37 -0.55
N GLY A 32 -1.07 -28.37 -0.70
CA GLY A 32 -1.99 -29.14 0.14
C GLY A 32 -3.20 -28.36 0.68
N THR A 33 -3.03 -27.09 1.04
CA THR A 33 -4.14 -26.24 1.51
C THR A 33 -3.88 -24.76 1.26
N VAL A 34 -4.93 -24.03 0.88
CA VAL A 34 -4.87 -22.56 0.77
C VAL A 34 -4.86 -21.94 2.18
N MET A 35 -3.83 -21.15 2.46
CA MET A 35 -3.61 -20.55 3.78
C MET A 35 -4.77 -19.64 4.24
N THR A 36 -5.01 -19.65 5.55
CA THR A 36 -5.93 -18.76 6.24
C THR A 36 -5.14 -17.91 7.21
N HIS A 37 -5.13 -16.59 6.99
CA HIS A 37 -4.44 -15.66 7.88
C HIS A 37 -5.39 -15.15 8.96
N TYR A 38 -4.94 -15.25 10.20
CA TYR A 38 -5.67 -14.74 11.34
C TYR A 38 -5.31 -13.27 11.60
N LEU A 39 -6.32 -12.48 11.96
CA LEU A 39 -6.12 -11.07 12.27
C LEU A 39 -5.11 -10.92 13.41
N LEU A 40 -4.15 -9.99 13.29
CA LEU A 40 -3.10 -9.76 14.29
C LEU A 40 -2.28 -11.01 14.69
N ALA A 41 -2.20 -12.02 13.82
CA ALA A 41 -1.58 -13.32 14.11
C ALA A 41 -2.17 -14.01 15.36
N ARG A 42 -3.46 -13.80 15.61
CA ARG A 42 -4.20 -14.33 16.75
C ARG A 42 -5.28 -15.32 16.31
N GLU A 43 -5.08 -16.59 16.61
CA GLU A 43 -5.99 -17.68 16.21
C GLU A 43 -7.40 -17.56 16.82
N ASP A 44 -7.55 -16.80 17.90
CA ASP A 44 -8.84 -16.52 18.53
C ASP A 44 -9.68 -15.45 17.79
N LEU A 45 -9.12 -14.81 16.76
CA LEU A 45 -9.81 -13.84 15.91
C LEU A 45 -10.28 -14.48 14.57
N PRO A 46 -11.20 -13.85 13.82
CA PRO A 46 -11.63 -14.38 12.53
C PRO A 46 -10.47 -14.60 11.56
N GLY A 47 -10.37 -15.82 11.03
CA GLY A 47 -9.44 -16.18 9.96
C GLY A 47 -9.96 -15.71 8.60
N ILE A 48 -9.06 -15.20 7.76
CA ILE A 48 -9.35 -14.76 6.39
C ILE A 48 -8.58 -15.66 5.43
N SER A 49 -9.31 -16.44 4.64
CA SER A 49 -8.71 -17.33 3.65
C SER A 49 -8.15 -16.55 2.45
N ASN A 50 -7.00 -17.00 1.93
CA ASN A 50 -6.37 -16.43 0.74
C ASN A 50 -7.22 -16.53 -0.53
N TRP A 51 -8.24 -17.39 -0.57
CA TRP A 51 -9.23 -17.42 -1.65
C TRP A 51 -9.85 -16.06 -1.95
N TRP A 52 -10.06 -15.23 -0.92
CA TRP A 52 -10.58 -13.88 -1.10
C TRP A 52 -9.63 -12.97 -1.90
N GLY A 53 -8.35 -13.32 -2.00
CA GLY A 53 -7.37 -12.67 -2.87
C GLY A 53 -7.81 -12.62 -4.33
N LEU A 54 -8.43 -13.70 -4.85
CA LEU A 54 -8.87 -13.80 -6.25
C LEU A 54 -9.87 -12.71 -6.63
N LEU A 55 -10.68 -12.28 -5.67
CA LEU A 55 -11.67 -11.22 -5.87
C LEU A 55 -11.14 -9.86 -5.43
N SER A 56 -10.56 -9.79 -4.24
CA SER A 56 -10.16 -8.53 -3.61
C SER A 56 -9.06 -7.80 -4.38
N ILE A 57 -8.02 -8.49 -4.84
CA ILE A 57 -6.87 -7.88 -5.52
C ILE A 57 -7.23 -7.25 -6.87
N PRO A 58 -7.92 -7.93 -7.81
CA PRO A 58 -8.30 -7.27 -9.07
C PRO A 58 -9.27 -6.11 -8.85
N LEU A 59 -10.25 -6.25 -7.95
CA LEU A 59 -11.17 -5.15 -7.64
C LEU A 59 -10.44 -3.95 -7.03
N LEU A 60 -9.52 -4.20 -6.10
CA LEU A 60 -8.67 -3.17 -5.51
C LEU A 60 -7.82 -2.49 -6.58
N SER A 61 -7.19 -3.26 -7.47
CA SER A 61 -6.40 -2.72 -8.59
C SER A 61 -7.25 -1.82 -9.48
N LEU A 62 -8.44 -2.24 -9.89
CA LEU A 62 -9.33 -1.42 -10.71
C LEU A 62 -9.75 -0.14 -10.00
N LEU A 63 -10.11 -0.24 -8.72
CA LEU A 63 -10.53 0.88 -7.90
C LEU A 63 -9.41 1.91 -7.75
N LEU A 64 -8.25 1.51 -7.24
CA LEU A 64 -7.14 2.41 -6.93
C LEU A 64 -6.53 3.04 -8.18
N ILE A 65 -6.44 2.30 -9.30
CA ILE A 65 -6.00 2.88 -10.57
C ILE A 65 -7.05 3.89 -11.08
N SER A 66 -8.35 3.60 -10.96
CA SER A 66 -9.41 4.53 -11.40
C SER A 66 -9.44 5.82 -10.56
N ILE A 67 -9.25 5.72 -9.23
CA ILE A 67 -9.10 6.89 -8.36
C ILE A 67 -7.88 7.70 -8.80
N SER A 68 -6.75 7.04 -9.06
CA SER A 68 -5.51 7.70 -9.47
C SER A 68 -5.63 8.39 -10.83
N GLN A 69 -6.34 7.79 -11.79
CA GLN A 69 -6.67 8.44 -13.07
C GLN A 69 -7.46 9.73 -12.85
N LYS A 70 -8.47 9.68 -11.96
CA LYS A 70 -9.31 10.84 -11.65
C LYS A 70 -8.52 11.95 -10.96
N LEU A 71 -7.63 11.60 -10.02
CA LEU A 71 -6.73 12.55 -9.37
C LEU A 71 -5.82 13.25 -10.39
N GLN A 72 -5.23 12.51 -11.33
CA GLN A 72 -4.38 13.10 -12.37
C GLN A 72 -5.15 14.05 -13.32
N GLN A 73 -6.45 13.83 -13.51
CA GLN A 73 -7.30 14.72 -14.33
C GLN A 73 -7.66 16.01 -13.59
N ILE A 74 -7.93 15.95 -12.29
CA ILE A 74 -8.33 17.10 -11.47
C ILE A 74 -7.12 17.95 -11.11
N GLU A 75 -6.01 17.31 -10.75
CA GLU A 75 -4.80 17.96 -10.24
C GLU A 75 -3.61 17.64 -11.16
N SER A 76 -3.70 18.02 -12.44
CA SER A 76 -2.70 17.66 -13.46
C SER A 76 -1.26 18.08 -13.11
N THR A 77 -1.10 19.01 -12.16
CA THR A 77 0.17 19.50 -11.62
C THR A 77 0.58 18.92 -10.27
N ALA A 78 -0.31 18.21 -9.54
CA ALA A 78 -0.01 17.77 -8.17
C ALA A 78 0.98 16.58 -8.12
N TYR A 79 0.97 15.72 -9.15
CA TYR A 79 1.86 14.56 -9.20
C TYR A 79 2.51 14.41 -10.56
N ASP A 80 3.81 14.68 -10.60
CA ASP A 80 4.65 14.27 -11.71
C ASP A 80 4.67 12.74 -11.83
N LEU A 81 4.43 12.22 -13.04
CA LEU A 81 4.39 10.78 -13.33
C LEU A 81 5.72 10.08 -13.00
N THR A 82 6.84 10.80 -13.01
CA THR A 82 8.14 10.25 -12.58
C THR A 82 8.17 10.04 -11.08
N THR A 83 7.76 11.05 -10.31
CA THR A 83 7.60 10.95 -8.84
C THR A 83 6.65 9.82 -8.47
N LEU A 84 5.50 9.74 -9.14
CA LEU A 84 4.52 8.67 -8.92
C LEU A 84 5.09 7.28 -9.24
N SER A 85 5.90 7.15 -10.30
CA SER A 85 6.57 5.89 -10.63
C SER A 85 7.58 5.49 -9.55
N ARG A 86 8.38 6.45 -9.04
CA ARG A 86 9.36 6.19 -7.97
C ARG A 86 8.67 5.78 -6.67
N GLY A 87 7.60 6.49 -6.29
CA GLY A 87 6.82 6.14 -5.10
C GLY A 87 6.16 4.77 -5.21
N PHE A 88 5.65 4.40 -6.39
CA PHE A 88 5.12 3.05 -6.64
C PHE A 88 6.18 1.97 -6.44
N VAL A 89 7.36 2.14 -7.05
CA VAL A 89 8.47 1.17 -6.90
C VAL A 89 8.93 1.09 -5.45
N PHE A 90 9.08 2.24 -4.78
CA PHE A 90 9.47 2.27 -3.37
C PHE A 90 8.45 1.56 -2.48
N ALA A 91 7.15 1.81 -2.65
CA ALA A 91 6.10 1.16 -1.87
C ALA A 91 6.04 -0.35 -2.13
N LEU A 92 6.29 -0.80 -3.37
CA LEU A 92 6.38 -2.21 -3.72
C LEU A 92 7.57 -2.89 -3.02
N LEU A 93 8.77 -2.28 -3.13
CA LEU A 93 9.98 -2.78 -2.49
C LEU A 93 9.89 -2.75 -0.97
N PHE A 94 9.27 -1.71 -0.41
CA PHE A 94 9.01 -1.61 1.02
C PHE A 94 8.08 -2.73 1.48
N GLY A 95 6.96 -2.96 0.79
CA GLY A 95 6.07 -4.09 1.07
C GLY A 95 6.78 -5.44 0.99
N ALA A 96 7.59 -5.65 -0.05
CA ALA A 96 8.42 -6.86 -0.16
C ALA A 96 9.43 -6.99 1.00
N GLY A 97 10.03 -5.88 1.44
CA GLY A 97 10.92 -5.86 2.60
C GLY A 97 10.21 -6.24 3.91
N ILE A 98 8.98 -5.74 4.12
CA ILE A 98 8.12 -6.14 5.25
C ILE A 98 7.84 -7.65 5.21
N ALA A 99 7.49 -8.19 4.04
CA ALA A 99 7.28 -9.62 3.84
C ALA A 99 8.53 -10.45 4.16
N LEU A 100 9.71 -10.04 3.68
CA LEU A 100 10.97 -10.72 3.97
C LEU A 100 11.34 -10.67 5.46
N LEU A 101 11.15 -9.54 6.13
CA LEU A 101 11.41 -9.43 7.57
C LEU A 101 10.55 -10.41 8.39
N TRP A 102 9.31 -10.65 7.96
CA TRP A 102 8.46 -11.65 8.59
C TRP A 102 8.95 -13.08 8.31
N GLU A 103 9.26 -13.39 7.04
CA GLU A 103 9.73 -14.72 6.63
C GLU A 103 11.03 -15.14 7.33
N PHE A 104 11.93 -14.18 7.59
CA PHE A 104 13.20 -14.43 8.29
C PHE A 104 13.11 -14.36 9.83
N ASP A 105 11.90 -14.38 10.40
CA ASP A 105 11.67 -14.29 11.86
C ASP A 105 12.28 -13.01 12.51
N LEU A 106 12.34 -11.93 11.73
CA LEU A 106 12.82 -10.61 12.17
C LEU A 106 11.67 -9.70 12.62
N ALA A 107 10.64 -10.29 13.25
CA ALA A 107 9.45 -9.57 13.73
C ALA A 107 9.79 -8.42 14.69
N HIS A 108 10.89 -8.56 15.46
CA HIS A 108 11.39 -7.54 16.37
C HIS A 108 11.88 -6.26 15.65
N ILE A 109 12.27 -6.35 14.38
CA ILE A 109 12.62 -5.22 13.51
C ILE A 109 11.37 -4.72 12.80
N LEU A 110 10.58 -5.66 12.25
CA LEU A 110 9.34 -5.38 11.52
C LEU A 110 8.40 -4.42 12.26
N ARG A 111 8.23 -4.64 13.58
CA ARG A 111 7.37 -3.80 14.44
C ARG A 111 7.72 -2.31 14.44
N PHE A 112 8.95 -1.95 14.09
CA PHE A 112 9.39 -0.56 13.95
C PHE A 112 9.31 -0.11 12.50
N VAL A 113 9.78 -0.94 11.57
CA VAL A 113 9.85 -0.60 10.13
C VAL A 113 8.48 -0.33 9.54
N ILE A 114 7.45 -1.09 9.95
CA ILE A 114 6.08 -0.93 9.44
C ILE A 114 5.50 0.50 9.63
N TRP A 115 5.99 1.24 10.64
CA TRP A 115 5.57 2.61 10.93
C TRP A 115 6.37 3.68 10.19
N ALA A 116 7.46 3.31 9.51
CA ALA A 116 8.30 4.25 8.76
C ALA A 116 7.53 5.12 7.75
N PRO A 117 6.49 4.63 7.03
CA PRO A 117 5.69 5.47 6.14
C PRO A 117 5.04 6.66 6.87
N LEU A 118 4.55 6.47 8.11
CA LEU A 118 3.94 7.55 8.88
C LEU A 118 4.93 8.66 9.23
N LEU A 119 6.19 8.30 9.52
CA LEU A 119 7.26 9.28 9.74
C LEU A 119 7.63 9.99 8.43
N LEU A 120 7.71 9.26 7.33
CA LEU A 120 7.97 9.82 6.00
C LEU A 120 6.85 10.76 5.54
N ALA A 121 5.62 10.57 6.02
CA ALA A 121 4.47 11.41 5.71
C ALA A 121 4.60 12.86 6.19
N ILE A 122 5.59 13.18 7.01
CA ILE A 122 5.91 14.56 7.39
C ILE A 122 6.58 15.30 6.22
N PHE A 123 7.39 14.57 5.43
CA PHE A 123 8.25 15.15 4.40
C PHE A 123 7.78 14.86 2.97
N VAL A 124 7.12 13.72 2.76
CA VAL A 124 6.74 13.23 1.42
C VAL A 124 5.24 12.87 1.39
N HIS A 125 4.58 13.16 0.27
CA HIS A 125 3.20 12.74 0.02
C HIS A 125 3.13 11.22 -0.18
N ILE A 126 2.96 10.45 0.89
CA ILE A 126 2.89 8.98 0.84
C ILE A 126 1.47 8.42 0.65
N HIS A 127 0.44 9.26 0.64
CA HIS A 127 -0.96 8.85 0.70
C HIS A 127 -1.62 8.69 -0.70
N HIS A 128 -0.83 8.42 -1.74
CA HIS A 128 -1.37 8.24 -3.08
C HIS A 128 -1.93 6.81 -3.26
N PRO A 129 -3.13 6.61 -3.87
CA PRO A 129 -3.76 5.30 -4.00
C PRO A 129 -2.90 4.23 -4.69
N LEU A 130 -2.09 4.59 -5.70
CA LEU A 130 -1.15 3.65 -6.33
C LEU A 130 -0.09 3.10 -5.36
N TYR A 131 0.28 3.83 -4.30
CA TYR A 131 1.25 3.33 -3.32
C TYR A 131 0.63 2.26 -2.42
N LEU A 132 -0.67 2.38 -2.12
CA LEU A 132 -1.42 1.31 -1.44
C LEU A 132 -1.42 0.04 -2.29
N LEU A 133 -1.73 0.15 -3.59
CA LEU A 133 -1.72 -0.99 -4.50
C LEU A 133 -0.34 -1.65 -4.55
N ALA A 134 0.72 -0.84 -4.69
CA ALA A 134 2.10 -1.33 -4.71
C ALA A 134 2.48 -2.08 -3.43
N PHE A 135 2.16 -1.50 -2.26
CA PHE A 135 2.43 -2.13 -0.98
C PHE A 135 1.73 -3.48 -0.85
N VAL A 136 0.42 -3.53 -1.17
CA VAL A 136 -0.37 -4.78 -1.12
C VAL A 136 0.25 -5.86 -2.00
N LEU A 137 0.61 -5.52 -3.24
CA LEU A 137 1.29 -6.44 -4.15
C LEU A 137 2.67 -6.91 -3.64
N GLY A 138 3.39 -6.07 -2.90
CA GLY A 138 4.68 -6.44 -2.31
C GLY A 138 4.55 -7.41 -1.14
N THR A 139 3.43 -7.33 -0.41
CA THR A 139 3.18 -8.12 0.81
C THR A 139 2.33 -9.36 0.61
N MET A 140 1.63 -9.49 -0.52
CA MET A 140 0.54 -10.47 -0.67
C MET A 140 0.97 -11.93 -0.65
N PHE A 141 2.22 -12.24 -0.97
CA PHE A 141 2.73 -13.62 -0.94
C PHE A 141 2.98 -14.15 0.47
N THR A 142 3.19 -13.27 1.45
CA THR A 142 3.45 -13.66 2.85
C THR A 142 2.21 -13.51 3.71
N PHE A 143 1.41 -12.47 3.46
CA PHE A 143 0.27 -12.11 4.32
C PHE A 143 -1.09 -12.28 3.62
N GLY A 144 -1.09 -12.80 2.40
CA GLY A 144 -2.31 -12.99 1.61
C GLY A 144 -2.83 -11.74 0.92
N GLY A 145 -3.92 -11.91 0.17
CA GLY A 145 -4.49 -10.82 -0.65
C GLY A 145 -5.34 -9.80 0.12
N VAL A 146 -5.78 -10.10 1.35
CA VAL A 146 -6.77 -9.28 2.08
C VAL A 146 -6.16 -8.54 3.27
N LEU A 147 -5.36 -9.21 4.09
CA LEU A 147 -4.78 -8.62 5.30
C LEU A 147 -3.96 -7.35 5.01
N PRO A 148 -3.10 -7.34 3.96
CA PRO A 148 -2.35 -6.14 3.62
C PRO A 148 -3.22 -4.95 3.20
N ILE A 149 -4.42 -5.19 2.65
CA ILE A 149 -5.33 -4.10 2.26
C ILE A 149 -5.71 -3.29 3.51
N GLY A 150 -6.05 -3.96 4.61
CA GLY A 150 -6.39 -3.31 5.87
C GLY A 150 -5.21 -2.51 6.42
N ILE A 151 -4.04 -3.14 6.55
CA ILE A 151 -2.82 -2.50 7.07
C ILE A 151 -2.42 -1.30 6.20
N ALA A 152 -2.37 -1.47 4.89
CA ALA A 152 -2.00 -0.41 3.95
C ALA A 152 -2.97 0.76 3.99
N THR A 153 -4.27 0.49 4.17
CA THR A 153 -5.29 1.54 4.31
C THR A 153 -5.06 2.35 5.58
N VAL A 154 -4.79 1.71 6.71
CA VAL A 154 -4.48 2.40 7.98
C VAL A 154 -3.23 3.26 7.84
N LEU A 155 -2.15 2.74 7.23
CA LEU A 155 -0.92 3.49 6.99
C LEU A 155 -1.14 4.67 6.05
N LEU A 156 -1.91 4.49 4.98
CA LEU A 156 -2.22 5.54 4.02
C LEU A 156 -3.04 6.66 4.65
N LEU A 157 -4.10 6.33 5.39
CA LEU A 157 -4.95 7.32 6.07
C LEU A 157 -4.20 8.03 7.20
N GLY A 158 -3.41 7.30 7.99
CA GLY A 158 -2.55 7.89 9.00
C GLY A 158 -1.55 8.87 8.38
N GLY A 159 -0.94 8.49 7.25
CA GLY A 159 -0.04 9.36 6.50
C GLY A 159 -0.73 10.61 5.95
N LEU A 160 -1.98 10.49 5.45
CA LEU A 160 -2.78 11.63 5.01
C LEU A 160 -3.06 12.60 6.17
N VAL A 161 -3.44 12.08 7.35
CA VAL A 161 -3.70 12.89 8.55
C VAL A 161 -2.44 13.62 8.99
N ILE A 162 -1.31 12.92 9.11
CA ILE A 162 -0.01 13.51 9.50
C ILE A 162 0.41 14.60 8.50
N TRP A 163 0.34 14.31 7.20
CA TRP A 163 0.68 15.27 6.15
C TRP A 163 -0.18 16.55 6.25
N THR A 164 -1.49 16.37 6.41
CA THR A 164 -2.46 17.48 6.47
C THR A 164 -2.24 18.33 7.72
N LEU A 165 -2.11 17.69 8.88
CA LEU A 165 -1.84 18.38 10.15
C LEU A 165 -0.51 19.15 10.09
N PHE A 166 0.54 18.54 9.57
CA PHE A 166 1.84 19.20 9.46
C PHE A 166 1.77 20.43 8.54
N ARG A 167 1.13 20.31 7.37
CA ARG A 167 1.01 21.42 6.42
C ARG A 167 0.14 22.58 6.91
N ILE A 168 -0.84 22.31 7.77
CA ILE A 168 -1.69 23.35 8.36
C ILE A 168 -1.04 23.99 9.59
N LEU A 169 -0.54 23.16 10.53
CA LEU A 169 -0.05 23.63 11.82
C LEU A 169 1.33 24.28 11.73
N PHE A 170 2.22 23.76 10.87
CA PHE A 170 3.60 24.24 10.80
C PHE A 170 3.70 25.72 10.36
N PRO A 171 3.01 26.19 9.31
CA PRO A 171 3.02 27.61 8.95
C PRO A 171 2.38 28.50 10.02
N PHE A 172 1.34 28.01 10.70
CA PHE A 172 0.68 28.74 11.78
C PHE A 172 1.62 28.95 12.98
N LEU A 173 2.33 27.89 13.40
CA LEU A 173 3.33 27.94 14.46
C LEU A 173 4.47 28.91 14.14
N ILE A 174 5.03 28.84 12.92
CA ILE A 174 6.11 29.74 12.48
C ILE A 174 5.65 31.21 12.51
N LYS A 175 4.47 31.51 11.95
CA LYS A 175 3.92 32.87 11.97
C LYS A 175 3.74 33.39 13.39
N LYS A 176 3.26 32.54 14.31
CA LYS A 176 3.05 32.92 15.71
C LYS A 176 4.37 33.19 16.43
N ILE A 177 5.41 32.38 16.20
CA ILE A 177 6.75 32.58 16.79
C ILE A 177 7.36 33.88 16.27
N MET A 178 7.32 34.12 14.97
CA MET A 178 7.83 35.36 14.35
C MET A 178 7.09 36.63 14.79
N ALA A 179 5.85 36.53 15.28
CA ALA A 179 5.09 37.68 15.78
C ALA A 179 5.41 38.02 17.25
N VAL A 180 6.11 37.14 17.97
CA VAL A 180 6.48 37.31 19.38
C VAL A 180 7.96 37.74 19.53
N VAL A 181 8.78 37.50 18.50
CA VAL A 181 10.19 37.95 18.39
C VAL A 181 10.23 39.30 17.67
#